data_AF-I0H457-F1
#
_entry.id   AF-I0H457-F1
#
_cell.length_a   1.000
_cell.length_b   1.000
_cell.length_c   1.000
_cell.angle_alpha   90.00
_cell.angle_beta   90.00
_cell.angle_gamma   90.00
#
_symmetry.space_group_name_H-M   'P 1'
#
loop_
_entity.id
_entity.type
_entity.pdbx_description
1 polymer ?
#
loop_
_entity_poly.entity_id
_entity_poly.type
_entity_poly.pdbx_seq_one_letter_code
_entity_poly.pdbx_strand_id
1 'polypeptide(L)' 'MPRTTKSRVPPAAQRGKAQRAHAKVVSGPGAPHLVLASHPGITTARIERAARETE' A
#
# COMPACT_ATOMS: atom_id res chain seq x y z
N MET A 1 -16.48 16.14 9.47
CA MET A 1 -15.21 16.32 8.72
C MET A 1 -14.68 14.94 8.34
N PRO A 2 -14.68 14.52 7.06
CA PRO A 2 -14.11 13.23 6.70
C PRO A 2 -12.59 13.29 6.90
N ARG A 3 -12.06 12.44 7.78
CA ARG A 3 -10.63 12.34 8.05
C ARG A 3 -9.95 11.69 6.84
N THR A 4 -9.55 12.49 5.86
CA THR A 4 -8.68 12.03 4.79
C THR A 4 -7.33 11.67 5.39
N THR A 5 -7.00 10.38 5.43
CA THR A 5 -5.70 9.91 5.89
C THR A 5 -4.62 10.39 4.92
N LYS A 6 -3.91 11.47 5.27
CA LYS A 6 -2.89 12.09 4.40
C LYS A 6 -1.73 11.12 4.18
N SER A 7 -1.67 10.49 3.00
CA SER A 7 -0.44 9.86 2.50
C SER A 7 0.54 10.97 2.10
N ARG A 8 1.81 10.87 2.53
CA ARG A 8 2.88 11.77 2.04
C ARG A 8 3.20 11.57 0.57
N VAL A 9 2.74 10.48 -0.03
CA VAL A 9 2.93 10.18 -1.45
C VAL A 9 1.60 10.37 -2.17
N PRO A 10 1.50 11.36 -3.08
CA PRO A 10 0.29 11.55 -3.88
C PRO A 10 -0.03 10.32 -4.76
N PRO A 11 -1.31 10.06 -5.08
CA PRO A 11 -1.70 8.91 -5.90
C PRO A 11 -0.98 8.84 -7.25
N ALA A 12 -0.74 9.98 -7.91
CA ALA A 12 0.01 10.05 -9.16
C ALA A 12 1.47 9.57 -9.00
N ALA A 13 2.11 9.94 -7.89
CA ALA A 13 3.47 9.52 -7.60
C ALA A 13 3.55 8.02 -7.25
N GLN A 14 2.54 7.47 -6.56
CA GLN A 14 2.45 6.01 -6.34
C GLN A 14 2.35 5.25 -7.67
N ARG A 15 1.47 5.67 -8.57
CA ARG A 15 1.31 5.05 -9.90
C ARG A 15 2.60 5.11 -10.71
N GLY A 16 3.23 6.29 -10.79
CA GLY A 16 4.48 6.45 -11.54
C GLY A 16 5.64 5.60 -10.98
N LYS A 17 5.74 5.46 -9.65
CA LYS A 17 6.74 4.57 -9.02
C LYS A 17 6.46 3.10 -9.33
N ALA A 18 5.21 2.67 -9.22
CA ALA A 18 4.82 1.28 -9.47
C ALA A 18 5.07 0.87 -10.92
N GLN A 19 4.72 1.74 -11.87
CA GLN A 19 4.94 1.49 -13.30
C GLN A 19 6.43 1.29 -13.62
N ARG A 20 7.32 2.15 -13.10
CA ARG A 20 8.76 2.02 -13.29
C ARG A 20 9.35 0.76 -12.65
N ALA A 21 8.77 0.32 -11.55
CA ALA A 21 9.23 -0.85 -10.81
C ALA A 21 8.61 -2.16 -11.30
N HIS A 22 7.74 -2.13 -12.33
CA HIS A 22 6.91 -3.27 -12.75
C HIS A 22 6.13 -3.91 -11.58
N ALA A 23 5.73 -3.09 -10.61
CA ALA A 23 5.14 -3.53 -9.36
C ALA A 23 3.61 -3.45 -9.37
N LYS A 24 2.96 -4.34 -8.61
CA LYS A 24 1.51 -4.33 -8.38
C LYS A 24 1.15 -3.39 -7.24
N VAL A 25 0.23 -2.45 -7.50
CA VAL A 25 -0.32 -1.57 -6.45
C VAL A 25 -1.52 -2.25 -5.80
N VAL A 26 -1.50 -2.34 -4.47
CA VAL A 26 -2.66 -2.81 -3.71
C VAL A 26 -3.17 -1.71 -2.79
N SER A 27 -4.33 -1.15 -3.12
CA SER A 27 -5.00 -0.13 -2.30
C SER A 27 -5.84 -0.77 -1.17
N GLY A 28 -6.15 0.02 -0.16
CA GLY A 28 -7.06 -0.33 0.93
C GLY A 28 -7.81 0.93 1.38
N PRO A 29 -9.10 0.85 1.72
CA PRO A 29 -9.85 1.99 2.21
C PRO A 29 -9.17 2.58 3.45
N GLY A 30 -8.93 3.90 3.45
CA GLY A 30 -8.40 4.59 4.62
C GLY A 30 -6.98 4.17 5.05
N ALA A 31 -6.18 3.57 4.16
CA ALA A 31 -4.80 3.21 4.49
C ALA A 31 -4.00 4.47 4.87
N PRO A 32 -3.57 4.62 6.14
CA PRO A 32 -2.86 5.81 6.58
C PRO A 32 -1.39 5.74 6.17
N HIS A 33 -0.67 6.85 6.37
CA HIS A 33 0.76 6.91 6.08
C HIS A 33 1.57 5.80 6.76
N LEU A 34 1.15 5.37 7.96
CA LEU A 34 1.73 4.26 8.72
C LEU A 34 0.82 3.02 8.71
N VAL A 35 0.57 2.45 7.54
CA VAL A 35 -0.35 1.29 7.39
C VAL A 35 0.09 0.07 8.20
N LEU A 36 1.40 -0.13 8.39
CA LEU A 36 1.95 -1.20 9.21
C LEU A 36 1.53 -1.07 10.68
N ALA A 37 1.55 0.15 11.23
CA ALA A 37 1.18 0.38 12.62
C ALA A 37 -0.34 0.29 12.83
N SER A 38 -1.14 0.81 11.88
CA SER A 38 -2.61 0.83 12.00
C SER A 38 -3.28 -0.48 11.60
N HIS A 39 -2.70 -1.21 10.64
CA HIS A 39 -3.25 -2.43 10.06
C HIS A 39 -2.13 -3.47 9.85
N PRO A 40 -1.46 -3.93 10.93
CA PRO A 40 -0.32 -4.84 10.83
C PRO A 40 -0.72 -6.16 10.15
N GLY A 41 -1.87 -6.74 10.50
CA GLY A 41 -2.35 -8.00 9.91
C GLY A 41 -2.56 -7.92 8.39
N ILE A 42 -3.16 -6.83 7.89
CA ILE A 42 -3.34 -6.63 6.44
C ILE A 42 -1.98 -6.48 5.75
N THR A 43 -1.03 -5.81 6.40
CA THR A 43 0.32 -5.62 5.86
C THR A 43 1.06 -6.95 5.77
N THR A 44 1.09 -7.74 6.85
CA THR A 44 1.73 -9.06 6.90
C THR A 44 1.10 -10.02 5.88
N ALA A 45 -0.22 -10.11 5.83
CA ALA A 45 -0.91 -11.00 4.90
C ALA A 45 -0.59 -10.68 3.42
N ARG A 46 -0.37 -9.40 3.08
CA ARG A 46 0.02 -9.01 1.73
C ARG A 46 1.48 -9.33 1.42
N ILE A 47 2.39 -9.20 2.39
CA ILE A 47 3.80 -9.60 2.23
C ILE A 47 3.87 -11.12 2.01
N GLU A 48 3.23 -11.90 2.87
CA GLU A 48 3.20 -13.36 2.75
C GLU A 48 2.60 -13.83 1.42
N ARG A 49 1.51 -13.19 0.98
CA ARG A 49 0.92 -13.48 -0.32
C ARG A 49 1.89 -13.17 -1.46
N ALA A 50 2.56 -12.02 -1.41
CA ALA A 50 3.52 -11.64 -2.44
C ALA A 50 4.69 -12.63 -2.51
N ALA A 51 5.18 -13.13 -1.37
CA ALA A 51 6.22 -14.15 -1.33
C ALA A 51 5.79 -15.45 -2.04
N ARG A 52 4.56 -15.91 -1.81
CA ARG A 52 4.00 -17.11 -2.48
C ARG A 52 3.72 -16.93 -3.97
N GLU A 53 3.49 -15.70 -4.43
CA GLU A 53 3.28 -15.40 -5.86
C GLU A 53 4.60 -15.37 -6.66
N THR A 54 5.75 -15.45 -5.98
CA THR A 54 7.10 -15.39 -6.58
C THR A 54 7.90 -16.70 -6.50
N GLU A 55 7.33 -17.75 -5.89
CA GLU A 55 7.84 -19.13 -5.94
C GLU A 55 7.31 -19.86 -7.19
#